data_AF-A0A7T1HUR1-F1
#
_entry.id   AF-A0A7T1HUR1-F1
#
_cell.length_a   1.000
_cell.length_b   1.000
_cell.length_c   1.000
_cell.angle_alpha   90.00
_cell.angle_beta   90.00
_cell.angle_gamma   90.00
#
_symmetry.space_group_name_H-M   'P 1'
#
loop_
_entity.id
_entity.type
_entity.pdbx_description
1 polymer ?
#
loop_
_entity_poly.entity_id
_entity_poly.type
_entity_poly.pdbx_seq_one_letter_code
_entity_poly.pdbx_strand_id
1 'polypeptide(L)' 'MDRKISSKTGQAIYALRKAIVEPVFGQIKSSRGLDRFWLRGLEKVNGEWSLMATTHNILKLFRASLAVA' A
#
# COMPACT_ATOMS: atom_id res chain seq x y z
N MET A 1 -19.63 2.39 -5.71
CA MET A 1 -18.80 2.87 -4.57
C MET A 1 -19.49 4.00 -3.82
N ASP A 2 -20.24 4.85 -4.50
CA ASP A 2 -20.87 6.07 -3.98
C ASP A 2 -21.64 5.89 -2.68
N ARG A 3 -22.50 4.87 -2.57
CA ARG A 3 -23.30 4.64 -1.34
C ARG A 3 -22.46 4.43 -0.07
N LYS A 4 -21.27 3.82 -0.18
CA LYS A 4 -20.39 3.57 0.98
C LYS A 4 -19.64 4.83 1.40
N ILE A 5 -19.26 5.67 0.44
CA ILE A 5 -18.45 6.88 0.66
C ILE A 5 -19.36 8.10 0.91
N SER A 6 -20.64 8.06 0.52
CA SER A 6 -21.58 9.18 0.67
C SER A 6 -22.11 9.35 2.09
N SER A 7 -22.01 8.33 2.95
CA SER A 7 -22.41 8.44 4.36
C SER A 7 -21.38 9.24 5.17
N LYS A 8 -21.81 9.97 6.21
CA LYS A 8 -20.90 10.72 7.10
C LYS A 8 -19.81 9.81 7.69
N THR A 9 -20.18 8.61 8.13
CA THR A 9 -19.24 7.60 8.63
C THR A 9 -18.26 7.14 7.55
N GLY A 10 -18.75 6.90 6.33
CA GLY A 10 -17.92 6.54 5.19
C GLY A 10 -16.91 7.61 4.79
N GLN A 11 -17.32 8.89 4.82
CA GLN A 11 -16.43 10.02 4.58
C GLN A 11 -15.33 10.13 5.64
N ALA A 12 -15.70 9.97 6.91
CA ALA A 12 -14.72 9.99 8.01
C ALA A 12 -13.69 8.86 7.87
N ILE A 13 -14.12 7.64 7.54
CA ILE A 13 -13.21 6.51 7.29
C ILE A 13 -12.34 6.77 6.05
N TYR A 14 -12.93 7.29 4.97
CA TYR A 14 -12.21 7.57 3.74
C TYR A 14 -11.13 8.64 3.93
N ALA A 15 -11.38 9.66 4.75
CA ALA A 15 -10.41 10.71 5.07
C ALA A 15 -9.12 10.15 5.71
N LEU A 16 -9.22 9.05 6.47
CA LEU A 16 -8.05 8.40 7.09
C LEU A 16 -7.09 7.79 6.07
N ARG A 17 -7.51 7.55 4.83
CA ARG A 17 -6.62 7.00 3.78
C ARG A 17 -5.38 7.85 3.55
N LYS A 18 -5.50 9.17 3.69
CA LYS A 18 -4.36 10.10 3.55
C LYS A 18 -3.23 9.79 4.53
N ALA A 19 -3.55 9.33 5.74
CA ALA A 19 -2.58 9.02 6.77
C ALA A 19 -2.16 7.54 6.77
N ILE A 20 -3.03 6.64 6.31
CA ILE A 20 -2.80 5.20 6.42
C ILE A 20 -2.26 4.61 5.12
N VAL A 21 -2.96 4.85 4.01
CA VAL A 21 -2.74 4.13 2.75
C VAL A 21 -1.82 4.91 1.81
N GLU A 22 -2.01 6.22 1.67
CA GLU A 22 -1.19 7.04 0.78
C GLU A 22 0.31 7.00 1.11
N PRO A 23 0.75 6.98 2.40
CA PRO A 23 2.18 6.86 2.72
C PRO A 23 2.76 5.51 2.30
N VAL A 24 1.98 4.42 2.39
CA VAL A 24 2.42 3.09 1.94
C VAL A 24 2.66 3.10 0.43
N PHE A 25 1.75 3.68 -0.35
CA PHE A 25 1.94 3.82 -1.79
C PHE A 25 3.11 4.73 -2.15
N GLY A 26 3.28 5.86 -1.44
CA GLY A 26 4.44 6.74 -1.63
C GLY A 26 5.77 6.02 -1.36
N GLN A 27 5.83 5.21 -0.30
CA GLN A 27 7.02 4.42 0.04
C GLN A 27 7.31 3.35 -1.00
N ILE A 28 6.30 2.62 -1.48
CA ILE A 28 6.48 1.60 -2.53
C ILE A 28 6.92 2.24 -3.84
N LYS A 29 6.25 3.30 -4.29
CA LYS A 29 6.51 3.90 -5.60
C LYS A 29 7.78 4.76 -5.60
N SER A 30 7.87 5.75 -4.72
CA SER A 30 8.96 6.74 -4.75
C SER A 30 10.19 6.25 -3.99
N SER A 31 10.04 5.76 -2.75
CA SER A 31 11.21 5.37 -1.94
C SER A 31 11.85 4.07 -2.38
N ARG A 32 11.08 3.15 -2.98
CA ARG A 32 11.58 1.85 -3.47
C ARG A 32 11.66 1.75 -4.99
N GLY A 33 11.19 2.77 -5.73
CA GLY A 33 11.24 2.79 -7.20
C GLY A 33 10.33 1.75 -7.87
N LEU A 34 9.33 1.21 -7.17
CA LEU A 34 8.41 0.19 -7.69
C LEU A 34 7.16 0.86 -8.27
N ASP A 35 7.36 1.72 -9.28
CA ASP A 35 6.32 2.56 -9.88
C ASP A 35 5.72 2.00 -11.17
N ARG A 36 6.32 0.93 -11.71
CA ARG A 36 5.94 0.29 -12.98
C ARG A 36 5.82 -1.22 -12.83
N PHE A 37 4.85 -1.78 -13.54
CA PHE A 37 4.69 -3.22 -13.74
C PHE A 37 5.44 -3.65 -14.99
N TRP A 38 6.09 -4.81 -14.92
CA TRP A 38 6.88 -5.35 -16.02
C TRP A 38 6.13 -6.48 -16.73
N LEU A 39 5.31 -7.22 -15.98
CA LEU A 39 4.44 -8.23 -16.54
C LEU A 39 3.16 -7.61 -17.12
N ARG A 40 2.56 -8.32 -18.08
CA ARG A 40 1.29 -7.96 -18.71
C ARG A 40 0.23 -9.02 -18.41
N GLY A 41 -1.01 -8.57 -18.27
CA GLY A 41 -2.15 -9.40 -17.87
C GLY A 41 -2.41 -9.34 -16.36
N LEU A 42 -3.68 -9.26 -15.98
CA LEU A 42 -4.11 -8.97 -14.60
C LEU A 42 -3.55 -9.97 -13.58
N GLU A 43 -3.57 -11.25 -13.91
CA GLU A 43 -3.04 -12.32 -13.05
C GLU A 43 -1.55 -12.11 -12.72
N LYS A 44 -0.73 -11.87 -13.75
CA LYS A 44 0.72 -11.68 -13.58
C LYS A 44 1.03 -10.38 -12.85
N VAL A 45 0.32 -9.30 -13.17
CA VAL A 45 0.45 -8.00 -12.48
C VAL A 45 0.07 -8.12 -11.01
N ASN A 46 -0.97 -8.89 -10.67
CA ASN A 46 -1.32 -9.16 -9.27
C ASN A 46 -0.21 -9.92 -8.53
N GLY A 47 0.48 -10.84 -9.21
CA GLY A 47 1.67 -11.50 -8.68
C GLY A 47 2.81 -10.52 -8.38
N GLU A 48 3.17 -9.66 -9.35
CA GLU A 48 4.17 -8.62 -9.14
C GLU A 48 3.81 -7.71 -7.96
N TRP A 49 2.57 -7.23 -7.93
CA TRP A 49 2.08 -6.36 -6.86
C TRP A 49 2.17 -7.04 -5.49
N SER A 50 1.80 -8.33 -5.40
CA SER A 50 1.86 -9.09 -4.16
C SER A 50 3.30 -9.24 -3.66
N LEU A 51 4.27 -9.45 -4.56
CA LEU A 51 5.68 -9.50 -4.22
C LEU A 51 6.21 -8.14 -3.73
N MET A 52 5.87 -7.06 -4.44
CA MET A 52 6.22 -5.68 -4.05
C MET A 52 5.68 -5.34 -2.64
N ALA A 53 4.43 -5.68 -2.36
CA ALA A 53 3.78 -5.47 -1.07
C ALA A 53 4.39 -6.35 0.03
N THR A 54 4.67 -7.62 -0.26
CA THR A 54 5.30 -8.56 0.69
C THR A 54 6.67 -8.04 1.15
N THR A 55 7.52 -7.67 0.19
CA THR A 55 8.85 -7.13 0.51
C THR A 55 8.77 -5.81 1.29
N HIS A 56 7.75 -4.99 1.03
CA HIS A 56 7.50 -3.77 1.81
C HIS A 56 7.13 -4.09 3.28
N ASN A 57 6.25 -5.07 3.49
CA ASN A 57 5.84 -5.48 4.82
C ASN A 57 6.99 -6.11 5.61
N ILE A 58 7.80 -6.97 4.98
CA ILE A 58 8.99 -7.56 5.59
C ILE A 58 9.96 -6.47 6.07
N LEU A 59 10.22 -5.46 5.23
CA LEU A 59 11.08 -4.33 5.61
C LEU A 59 10.53 -3.55 6.82
N LYS A 60 9.20 -3.37 6.91
CA LYS A 60 8.58 -2.74 8.08
C LYS A 60 8.75 -3.58 9.34
N LEU A 61 8.53 -4.89 9.25
CA LEU A 61 8.71 -5.80 10.39
C LEU A 61 10.16 -5.81 10.87
N PHE A 62 11.12 -5.88 9.94
CA PHE A 62 12.55 -5.81 10.27
C PHE A 62 12.94 -4.51 10.96
N ARG A 63 12.47 -3.36 10.46
CA ARG A 63 12.70 -2.06 11.11
C ARG A 63 12.06 -1.98 12.49
N ALA A 64 10.87 -2.54 12.65
CA ALA A 64 10.21 -2.63 13.95
C ALA A 64 11.00 -3.52 14.92
N SER A 65 11.57 -4.64 14.47
CA SER A 65 12.40 -5.49 15.34
C SER A 65 13.70 -4.82 15.78
N LEU A 66 14.30 -3.96 14.94
CA LEU A 66 15.50 -3.20 15.31
C LEU A 66 15.21 -2.08 16.30
N ALA A 67 14.00 -1.50 16.30
CA ALA A 67 13.63 -0.43 17.22
C ALA A 67 13.32 -0.92 18.65
N VAL A 68 13.15 -2.23 18.82
CA VAL A 68 12.87 -2.88 20.11
C VAL A 68 14.12 -3.48 20.74
N ALA A 69 15.21 -3.59 19.98
CA ALA A 69 16.54 -4.03 20.44
C ALA A 69 17.38 -2.84 20.93
#